data_AF-A0A8S3QMH6-F1
#
_entry.id   AF-A0A8S3QMH6-F1
#
_cell.length_a   1.000
_cell.length_b   1.000
_cell.length_c   1.000
_cell.angle_alpha   90.00
_cell.angle_beta   90.00
_cell.angle_gamma   90.00
#
_symmetry.space_group_name_H-M   'P 1'
#
loop_
_entity.id
_entity.type
_entity.pdbx_description
1 polymer ?
#
loop_
_entity_poly.entity_id
_entity_poly.type
_entity_poly.pdbx_seq_one_letter_code
_entity_poly.pdbx_strand_id
1 'polypeptide(L)'
;MNEKSTSIHDCTRMCLFEDTCFGFLFNKTSGRQGNCQLLSITQVLFQREQDLVTDPVVSQDIAYYPVQKGCLVPNCPVTEEYVFNVDVCFCIKYYPTFLLYADASNVCKQDGGELARIDNLSKQTFATQRLVNTWLVTLDVSIQGFYHNVNGNWYFDDETILNFTYWEY
;
A
#
# COMPACT_ATOMS: atom_id res chain seq x y z
N MET A 1 -15.16 -23.45 6.92
CA MET A 1 -16.33 -22.53 6.91
C MET A 1 -15.91 -21.35 6.05
N ASN A 2 -16.56 -21.13 4.90
CA ASN A 2 -16.18 -20.06 3.97
C ASN A 2 -16.72 -18.73 4.50
N GLU A 3 -15.86 -17.89 5.05
CA GLU A 3 -16.20 -16.50 5.34
C GLU A 3 -16.46 -15.78 4.01
N LYS A 4 -17.70 -15.33 3.81
CA LYS A 4 -18.06 -14.46 2.70
C LYS A 4 -17.36 -13.12 2.92
N SER A 5 -16.29 -12.89 2.19
CA SER A 5 -15.58 -11.61 2.20
C SER A 5 -16.32 -10.59 1.32
N THR A 6 -16.51 -9.39 1.85
CA THR A 6 -17.39 -8.37 1.25
C THR A 6 -16.68 -7.44 0.28
N SER A 7 -15.34 -7.45 0.25
CA SER A 7 -14.54 -6.52 -0.54
C SER A 7 -13.21 -7.12 -1.00
N ILE A 8 -12.58 -6.47 -1.99
CA ILE A 8 -11.22 -6.81 -2.42
C ILE A 8 -10.24 -6.71 -1.24
N HIS A 9 -10.44 -5.74 -0.34
CA HIS A 9 -9.62 -5.56 0.85
C HIS A 9 -9.68 -6.77 1.78
N ASP A 10 -10.89 -7.27 2.03
CA ASP A 10 -11.12 -8.47 2.84
C ASP A 10 -10.45 -9.70 2.22
N CYS A 11 -10.51 -9.88 0.89
CA CYS A 11 -9.81 -10.96 0.19
C CYS A 11 -8.29 -10.88 0.34
N THR A 12 -7.73 -9.68 0.18
CA THR A 12 -6.29 -9.44 0.35
C THR A 12 -5.86 -9.81 1.76
N ARG A 13 -6.63 -9.39 2.76
CA ARG A 13 -6.37 -9.72 4.16
C ARG A 13 -6.40 -11.24 4.38
N MET A 14 -7.43 -11.93 3.89
CA MET A 14 -7.51 -13.40 4.00
C MET A 14 -6.31 -14.08 3.35
N CYS A 15 -5.86 -13.62 2.18
CA CYS A 15 -4.69 -14.18 1.51
C CYS A 15 -3.38 -13.95 2.27
N LEU A 16 -3.22 -12.78 2.90
CA LEU A 16 -2.03 -12.45 3.69
C LEU A 16 -1.88 -13.29 4.95
N PHE A 17 -3.00 -13.71 5.57
CA PHE A 17 -2.98 -14.59 6.75
C PHE A 17 -2.83 -16.08 6.42
N GLU A 18 -2.80 -16.44 5.13
CA GLU A 18 -2.65 -17.81 4.67
C GLU A 18 -1.27 -18.04 4.05
N ASP A 19 -0.43 -18.81 4.76
CA ASP A 19 0.96 -19.13 4.38
C ASP A 19 1.10 -19.79 3.00
N THR A 20 0.00 -20.24 2.40
CA THR A 20 -0.04 -20.85 1.06
C THR A 20 -0.72 -19.98 -0.01
N CYS A 21 -1.38 -18.86 0.36
CA CYS A 21 -2.07 -17.99 -0.58
C CYS A 21 -1.16 -16.94 -1.22
N PHE A 22 -0.84 -17.07 -2.51
CA PHE A 22 0.00 -16.10 -3.24
C PHE A 22 -0.81 -15.27 -4.25
N GLY A 23 -2.14 -15.33 -4.15
CA GLY A 23 -3.07 -14.53 -4.91
C GLY A 23 -4.51 -15.00 -4.72
N PHE A 24 -5.47 -14.25 -5.23
CA PHE A 24 -6.88 -14.60 -5.12
C PHE A 24 -7.70 -14.14 -6.33
N LEU A 25 -8.84 -14.79 -6.53
CA LEU A 25 -9.90 -14.36 -7.43
C LEU A 25 -10.93 -13.57 -6.63
N PHE A 26 -11.38 -12.45 -7.16
CA PHE A 26 -12.53 -11.72 -6.62
C PHE A 26 -13.65 -11.71 -7.64
N ASN A 27 -14.74 -12.42 -7.34
CA ASN A 27 -15.95 -12.39 -8.15
C ASN A 27 -16.84 -11.23 -7.68
N LYS A 28 -17.09 -10.28 -8.57
CA LYS A 28 -17.92 -9.11 -8.33
C LYS A 28 -19.36 -9.44 -8.72
N THR A 29 -20.07 -10.18 -7.87
CA THR A 29 -21.47 -10.51 -8.16
C THR A 29 -22.30 -9.23 -8.11
N SER A 30 -23.10 -8.98 -9.16
CA SER A 30 -23.99 -7.81 -9.28
C SER A 30 -25.05 -7.80 -8.17
N GLY A 31 -24.69 -7.32 -6.98
CA GLY A 31 -25.55 -7.39 -5.81
C GLY A 31 -24.82 -7.49 -4.46
N ARG A 32 -23.91 -6.55 -4.18
CA ARG A 32 -23.40 -6.19 -2.82
C ARG A 32 -22.53 -7.20 -2.05
N GLN A 33 -22.33 -8.45 -2.49
CA GLN A 33 -21.36 -9.36 -1.86
C GLN A 33 -20.44 -9.96 -2.92
N GLY A 34 -19.15 -9.67 -2.83
CA GLY A 34 -18.14 -10.39 -3.60
C GLY A 34 -17.82 -11.75 -2.97
N ASN A 35 -17.10 -12.60 -3.68
CA ASN A 35 -16.56 -13.83 -3.12
C ASN A 35 -15.08 -13.96 -3.48
N CYS A 36 -14.27 -14.40 -2.52
CA CYS A 36 -12.84 -14.63 -2.71
C CYS A 36 -12.54 -16.10 -2.85
N GLN A 37 -11.66 -16.42 -3.78
CA GLN A 37 -11.02 -17.72 -3.84
C GLN A 37 -9.51 -17.53 -3.71
N LEU A 38 -8.96 -17.96 -2.58
CA LEU A 38 -7.53 -17.94 -2.30
C LEU A 38 -6.82 -19.03 -3.10
N LEU A 39 -5.70 -18.68 -3.74
CA LEU A 39 -5.00 -19.54 -4.68
C LEU A 39 -3.48 -19.35 -4.57
N SER A 40 -2.72 -20.33 -5.07
CA SER A 40 -1.31 -20.12 -5.37
C SER A 40 -1.15 -19.22 -6.59
N ILE A 41 0.03 -18.62 -6.77
CA ILE A 41 0.28 -17.72 -7.91
C ILE A 41 0.09 -18.44 -9.25
N THR A 42 0.50 -19.71 -9.34
CA THR A 42 0.36 -20.52 -10.55
C THR A 42 -1.12 -20.79 -10.86
N GLN A 43 -1.94 -21.01 -9.82
CA GLN A 43 -3.37 -21.22 -9.98
C GLN A 43 -4.09 -19.94 -10.42
N VAL A 44 -3.72 -18.77 -9.88
CA VAL A 44 -4.29 -17.48 -10.32
C VAL A 44 -4.00 -17.22 -11.80
N LEU A 45 -2.75 -17.42 -12.23
CA LEU A 45 -2.34 -17.21 -13.62
C LEU A 45 -3.05 -18.19 -14.55
N PHE A 46 -3.12 -19.47 -14.17
CA PHE A 46 -3.79 -20.50 -14.97
C PHE A 46 -5.30 -20.23 -15.10
N GLN A 47 -5.99 -19.87 -14.01
CA GLN A 47 -7.42 -19.60 -14.06
C GLN A 47 -7.72 -18.38 -14.94
N ARG A 48 -6.90 -17.33 -14.87
CA ARG A 48 -7.03 -16.15 -15.74
C ARG A 48 -6.95 -16.52 -17.22
N GLU A 49 -6.00 -17.36 -17.59
CA GLU A 49 -5.86 -17.82 -18.98
C GLU A 49 -7.07 -18.63 -19.44
N GLN A 50 -7.59 -19.52 -18.59
CA GLN A 50 -8.78 -20.32 -18.91
C GLN A 50 -10.03 -19.46 -19.07
N ASP A 51 -10.27 -18.51 -18.17
CA ASP A 51 -11.47 -17.67 -18.18
C ASP A 51 -11.46 -16.72 -19.39
N LEU A 52 -10.29 -16.17 -19.76
CA LEU A 52 -10.14 -15.35 -20.98
C LEU A 52 -10.41 -16.13 -22.28
N VAL A 53 -10.14 -17.44 -22.29
CA VAL A 53 -10.39 -18.30 -23.46
C VAL A 53 -11.85 -18.75 -23.54
N THR A 54 -12.50 -18.98 -22.39
CA THR A 54 -13.83 -19.59 -22.33
C THR A 54 -14.97 -18.57 -22.37
N ASP A 55 -14.82 -17.42 -21.70
CA ASP A 55 -15.83 -16.36 -21.71
C ASP A 55 -15.21 -14.98 -21.42
N PRO A 56 -14.97 -14.15 -22.46
CA PRO A 56 -14.39 -12.83 -22.30
C PRO A 56 -15.25 -11.89 -21.44
N VAL A 57 -16.56 -12.12 -21.34
CA VAL A 57 -17.49 -11.28 -20.57
C VAL A 57 -17.38 -11.60 -19.08
N VAL A 58 -17.30 -12.89 -18.71
CA VAL A 58 -17.07 -13.32 -17.31
C VAL A 58 -15.76 -12.77 -16.74
N SER A 59 -14.73 -12.60 -17.58
CA SER A 59 -13.46 -11.99 -17.17
C SER A 59 -13.58 -10.52 -16.71
N GLN A 60 -14.67 -9.83 -17.04
CA GLN A 60 -14.91 -8.45 -16.59
C GLN A 60 -15.50 -8.39 -15.18
N ASP A 61 -16.17 -9.47 -14.74
CA ASP A 61 -16.76 -9.61 -13.40
C ASP A 61 -15.82 -10.30 -12.40
N ILE A 62 -14.73 -10.93 -12.88
CA ILE A 62 -13.72 -11.59 -12.05
C ILE A 62 -12.40 -10.82 -12.14
N ALA A 63 -11.92 -10.34 -11.01
CA ALA A 63 -10.61 -9.70 -10.90
C ALA A 63 -9.58 -10.67 -10.29
N TYR A 64 -8.38 -10.72 -10.89
CA TYR A 64 -7.29 -11.62 -10.53
C TYR A 64 -6.20 -10.81 -9.82
N TYR A 65 -5.94 -11.12 -8.55
CA TYR A 65 -4.98 -10.38 -7.74
C TYR A 65 -3.82 -11.29 -7.34
N PRO A 66 -2.62 -11.12 -7.91
CA PRO A 66 -1.42 -11.70 -7.31
C PRO A 66 -1.14 -10.99 -5.97
N VAL A 67 -0.79 -11.75 -4.95
CA VAL A 67 -0.38 -11.20 -3.65
C VAL A 67 1.11 -11.46 -3.49
N GLN A 68 1.90 -10.39 -3.51
CA GLN A 68 3.29 -10.49 -3.10
C GLN A 68 3.33 -10.69 -1.58
N LYS A 69 3.76 -11.88 -1.12
CA LYS A 69 3.98 -12.18 0.29
C LYS A 69 5.11 -11.40 0.98
N GLY A 70 5.57 -10.31 0.37
CA GLY A 70 6.56 -9.42 0.94
C GLY A 70 5.97 -8.30 1.80
N CYS A 71 4.67 -8.01 1.68
CA CYS A 71 4.04 -6.99 2.49
C CYS A 71 3.50 -7.62 3.79
N LEU A 72 4.34 -7.73 4.82
CA LEU A 72 3.80 -7.92 6.16
C LEU A 72 3.01 -6.65 6.51
N VAL A 73 1.71 -6.67 6.31
CA VAL A 73 0.80 -5.64 6.83
C VAL A 73 -0.03 -6.24 7.95
N PRO A 74 0.52 -6.42 9.16
CA PRO A 74 -0.35 -6.60 10.32
C PRO A 74 -0.96 -5.27 10.77
N ASN A 75 -0.37 -4.10 10.40
CA ASN A 75 -0.56 -2.89 11.20
C ASN A 75 -0.97 -1.60 10.45
N CYS A 76 -1.28 -1.62 9.14
CA CYS A 76 -1.88 -0.41 8.54
C CYS A 76 -3.28 -0.24 9.14
N PRO A 77 -3.55 0.80 9.94
CA PRO A 77 -4.83 0.91 10.63
C PRO A 77 -5.98 0.98 9.62
N VAL A 78 -7.05 0.22 9.87
CA VAL A 78 -8.26 0.23 9.03
C VAL A 78 -9.11 1.44 9.40
N THR A 79 -8.57 2.64 9.18
CA THR A 79 -9.30 3.90 9.32
C THR A 79 -9.41 4.57 7.97
N GLU A 80 -10.42 5.42 7.78
CA GLU A 80 -10.62 6.15 6.51
C GLU A 80 -9.47 7.12 6.18
N GLU A 81 -8.58 7.38 7.13
CA GLU A 81 -7.46 8.33 7.00
C GLU A 81 -6.16 7.67 6.49
N TYR A 82 -5.95 6.39 6.78
CA TYR A 82 -4.80 5.64 6.29
C TYR A 82 -5.08 5.07 4.90
N VAL A 83 -4.10 5.21 4.01
CA VAL A 83 -4.18 4.71 2.65
C VAL A 83 -3.04 3.73 2.41
N PHE A 84 -3.42 2.51 2.04
CA PHE A 84 -2.48 1.43 1.72
C PHE A 84 -2.32 1.22 0.21
N ASN A 85 -1.08 1.08 -0.25
CA ASN A 85 -0.71 0.61 -1.58
C ASN A 85 -0.06 -0.77 -1.49
N VAL A 86 -0.75 -1.77 -2.05
CA VAL A 86 -0.32 -3.16 -2.04
C VAL A 86 0.87 -3.44 -2.96
N ASP A 87 0.98 -2.72 -4.07
CA ASP A 87 2.03 -2.96 -5.08
C ASP A 87 3.43 -2.56 -4.58
N VAL A 88 3.48 -1.65 -3.60
CA VAL A 88 4.74 -1.11 -3.03
C VAL A 88 4.86 -1.33 -1.51
N CYS A 89 3.95 -2.11 -0.92
CA CYS A 89 3.88 -2.37 0.52
C CYS A 89 3.96 -1.09 1.38
N PHE A 90 3.16 -0.07 1.07
CA PHE A 90 3.29 1.25 1.69
C PHE A 90 1.97 1.77 2.23
N CYS A 91 1.95 2.16 3.51
CA CYS A 91 0.79 2.71 4.22
C CYS A 91 1.14 4.12 4.68
N ILE A 92 0.30 5.10 4.36
CA ILE A 92 0.50 6.50 4.75
C ILE A 92 -0.79 7.15 5.21
N LYS A 93 -0.66 8.15 6.08
CA LYS A 93 -1.69 9.09 6.48
C LYS A 93 -1.11 10.50 6.40
N TYR A 94 -1.87 11.44 5.85
CA TYR A 94 -1.47 12.84 5.78
C TYR A 94 -2.09 13.63 6.93
N TYR A 95 -1.27 14.43 7.59
CA TYR A 95 -1.69 15.33 8.66
C TYR A 95 -1.63 16.78 8.16
N PRO A 96 -2.77 17.48 7.99
CA PRO A 96 -2.81 18.85 7.48
C PRO A 96 -2.49 19.90 8.56
N THR A 97 -1.57 19.58 9.47
CA THR A 97 -1.13 20.46 10.57
C THR A 97 0.35 20.74 10.43
N PHE A 98 0.72 22.02 10.40
CA PHE A 98 2.13 22.40 10.39
C PHE A 98 2.78 22.06 11.74
N LEU A 99 3.80 21.21 11.69
CA LEU A 99 4.57 20.76 12.85
C LEU A 99 6.05 20.81 12.50
N LEU A 100 6.90 21.09 13.50
CA LEU A 100 8.34 20.90 13.35
C LEU A 100 8.63 19.40 13.21
N TYR A 101 9.74 19.04 12.57
CA TYR A 101 10.12 17.65 12.30
C TYR A 101 10.01 16.75 13.53
N ALA A 102 10.54 17.20 14.68
CA ALA A 102 10.51 16.44 15.93
C ALA A 102 9.08 16.18 16.43
N ASP A 103 8.21 17.19 16.36
CA ASP A 103 6.80 17.06 16.75
C ASP A 103 6.03 16.16 15.79
N ALA A 104 6.27 16.31 14.48
CA ALA A 104 5.67 15.46 13.46
C ALA A 104 6.09 13.98 13.63
N SER A 105 7.39 13.72 13.89
CA SER A 105 7.90 12.38 14.19
C SER A 105 7.22 11.78 15.43
N ASN A 106 7.04 12.57 16.49
CA ASN A 106 6.35 12.13 17.69
C ASN A 106 4.87 11.80 17.44
N VAL A 107 4.16 12.63 16.66
CA VAL A 107 2.76 12.36 16.28
C VAL A 107 2.63 11.05 15.50
N CYS A 108 3.47 10.84 14.48
CA CYS A 108 3.44 9.59 13.70
C CYS A 108 3.75 8.36 14.56
N LYS A 109 4.68 8.47 15.51
CA LYS A 109 5.02 7.40 16.48
C LYS A 109 3.88 7.10 17.45
N GLN A 110 3.17 8.13 17.91
CA GLN A 110 1.99 7.97 18.77
C GLN A 110 0.84 7.28 18.03
N ASP A 111 0.72 7.48 16.72
CA ASP A 111 -0.26 6.80 15.84
C ASP A 111 0.19 5.38 15.42
N GLY A 112 1.26 4.85 16.01
CA GLY A 112 1.77 3.50 15.74
C GLY A 112 2.57 3.35 14.45
N GLY A 113 2.98 4.46 13.83
CA GLY A 113 3.82 4.49 12.64
C GLY A 113 5.10 5.33 12.84
N GLU A 114 5.57 5.89 11.74
CA GLU A 114 6.72 6.79 11.68
C GLU A 114 6.51 7.80 10.55
N LEU A 115 7.34 8.84 10.47
CA LEU A 115 7.32 9.73 9.30
C LEU A 115 7.49 8.88 8.02
N ALA A 116 6.90 9.33 6.92
CA ALA A 116 6.88 8.54 5.69
C ALA A 116 8.31 8.30 5.15
N ARG A 117 8.71 7.03 5.06
CA ARG A 117 9.96 6.61 4.42
C ARG A 117 9.79 6.49 2.91
N ILE A 118 10.35 7.43 2.16
CA ILE A 118 10.34 7.41 0.70
C ILE A 118 11.72 6.95 0.19
N ASP A 119 11.80 5.67 -0.19
CA ASP A 119 13.06 5.03 -0.61
C ASP A 119 13.06 4.59 -2.08
N ASN A 120 11.98 4.88 -2.82
CA ASN A 120 11.87 4.60 -4.24
C ASN A 120 10.83 5.49 -4.92
N LEU A 121 10.89 5.51 -6.26
CA LEU A 121 10.01 6.32 -7.10
C LEU A 121 8.53 5.95 -6.93
N SER A 122 8.20 4.67 -6.78
CA SER A 122 6.80 4.23 -6.66
C SER A 122 6.15 4.75 -5.37
N LYS A 123 6.89 4.78 -4.24
CA LYS A 123 6.44 5.42 -3.00
C LYS A 123 6.30 6.93 -3.14
N GLN A 124 7.26 7.60 -3.81
CA GLN A 124 7.18 9.03 -4.10
C GLN A 124 5.91 9.35 -4.90
N THR A 125 5.69 8.66 -6.03
CA THR A 125 4.52 8.87 -6.89
C THR A 125 3.22 8.64 -6.13
N PHE A 126 3.15 7.56 -5.35
CA PHE A 126 1.97 7.27 -4.54
C PHE A 126 1.71 8.36 -3.49
N ALA A 127 2.72 8.81 -2.76
CA ALA A 127 2.58 9.87 -1.76
C ALA A 127 2.08 11.18 -2.40
N THR A 128 2.69 11.60 -3.52
CA THR A 128 2.27 12.80 -4.25
C THR A 128 0.81 12.70 -4.71
N GLN A 129 0.39 11.57 -5.30
CA GLN A 129 -1.00 11.35 -5.73
C GLN A 129 -2.03 11.43 -4.60
N ARG A 130 -1.62 11.24 -3.34
CA ARG A 130 -2.52 11.37 -2.18
C ARG A 130 -2.60 12.79 -1.65
N LEU A 131 -1.57 13.60 -1.86
CA LEU A 131 -1.54 15.04 -1.54
C LEU A 131 -2.24 15.89 -2.61
N VAL A 132 -2.42 15.32 -3.80
CA VAL A 132 -2.97 15.95 -5.00
C VAL A 132 -4.33 16.64 -4.77
N ASN A 133 -5.21 16.20 -3.87
CA ASN A 133 -6.48 16.93 -3.63
C ASN A 133 -6.32 18.35 -3.01
N THR A 134 -5.08 18.83 -2.82
CA THR A 134 -4.74 20.14 -2.22
C THR A 134 -4.17 21.17 -3.22
N TRP A 135 -4.45 21.04 -4.53
CA TRP A 135 -3.84 21.80 -5.65
C TRP A 135 -3.84 23.34 -5.59
N LEU A 136 -4.48 23.98 -4.61
CA LEU A 136 -4.59 25.44 -4.55
C LEU A 136 -3.48 26.10 -3.72
N VAL A 137 -2.60 25.32 -3.08
CA VAL A 137 -1.50 25.83 -2.25
C VAL A 137 -0.24 24.97 -2.41
N THR A 138 0.93 25.62 -2.36
CA THR A 138 2.20 24.93 -2.13
C THR A 138 2.17 24.29 -0.75
N LEU A 139 2.45 22.99 -0.68
CA LEU A 139 2.48 22.23 0.57
C LEU A 139 3.90 21.76 0.86
N ASP A 140 4.41 22.16 2.02
CA ASP A 140 5.62 21.58 2.60
C ASP A 140 5.21 20.43 3.51
N VAL A 141 5.69 19.22 3.21
CA VAL A 141 5.36 18.01 3.96
C VAL A 141 6.63 17.40 4.54
N SER A 142 6.61 17.10 5.84
CA SER A 142 7.72 16.38 6.49
C SER A 142 7.65 14.90 6.15
N ILE A 143 8.77 14.36 5.67
CA ILE A 143 9.02 12.93 5.44
C ILE A 143 10.27 12.51 6.24
N GLN A 144 10.56 11.21 6.37
CA GLN A 144 11.79 10.80 7.04
C GLN A 144 13.03 11.27 6.28
N GLY A 145 14.00 11.75 7.03
CA GLY A 145 15.31 12.08 6.50
C GLY A 145 16.04 13.09 7.37
N PHE A 146 17.28 12.80 7.74
CA PHE A 146 18.17 13.76 8.38
C PHE A 146 19.57 13.73 7.75
N TYR A 147 20.24 14.88 7.79
CA TYR A 147 21.58 15.05 7.24
C TYR A 147 22.64 14.86 8.31
N HIS A 148 23.58 13.94 8.07
CA HIS A 148 24.75 13.74 8.91
C HIS A 148 25.93 14.57 8.41
N ASN A 149 26.23 15.65 9.13
CA ASN A 149 27.34 16.57 8.80
C ASN A 149 28.72 15.90 8.78
N VAL A 150 28.91 14.81 9.54
CA VAL A 150 30.23 14.16 9.70
C VAL A 150 30.65 13.42 8.43
N ASN A 151 29.71 12.75 7.77
CA ASN A 151 29.99 11.94 6.58
C ASN A 151 29.34 12.49 5.30
N GLY A 152 28.58 13.59 5.42
CA GLY A 152 27.99 14.30 4.30
C GLY A 152 26.81 13.57 3.64
N ASN A 153 26.19 12.60 4.32
CA ASN A 153 25.11 11.78 3.76
C ASN A 153 23.77 12.01 4.47
N TRP A 154 22.69 11.67 3.75
CA TRP A 154 21.33 11.61 4.29
C TRP A 154 21.01 10.20 4.79
N TYR A 155 20.23 10.14 5.87
CA TYR A 155 19.84 8.90 6.54
C TYR A 155 18.36 8.92 6.90
N PHE A 156 17.77 7.73 6.95
CA PHE A 156 16.46 7.50 7.58
C PHE A 156 16.61 7.43 9.11
N ASP A 157 15.48 7.53 9.83
CA ASP A 157 15.43 7.53 11.31
C ASP A 157 16.06 6.27 11.95
N ASP A 158 16.20 5.17 11.18
CA ASP A 158 16.83 3.91 11.57
C ASP A 158 18.34 3.82 11.25
N GLU A 159 18.96 4.95 10.89
CA GLU A 159 20.36 5.07 10.46
C GLU A 159 20.72 4.35 9.16
N THR A 160 19.74 3.85 8.40
CA THR A 160 20.01 3.35 7.05
C THR A 160 20.18 4.50 6.06
N ILE A 161 21.05 4.31 5.06
CA ILE A 161 21.39 5.37 4.10
C ILE A 161 20.19 5.69 3.21
N LEU A 162 19.89 6.98 3.07
CA LEU A 162 18.90 7.51 2.14
C LEU A 162 19.54 7.66 0.75
N ASN A 163 19.42 6.60 -0.05
CA ASN A 163 20.02 6.52 -1.40
C ASN A 163 19.07 6.98 -2.53
N PHE A 164 17.80 7.21 -2.22
CA PHE A 164 16.82 7.69 -3.18
C PHE A 164 16.40 9.12 -2.84
N THR A 165 16.50 10.02 -3.80
CA THR A 165 16.11 11.42 -3.64
C THR A 165 15.30 11.90 -4.83
N TYR A 166 14.32 12.77 -4.58
CA TYR A 166 13.51 13.42 -5.61
C TYR A 166 13.52 14.94 -5.40
N TRP A 167 14.71 15.53 -5.47
CA TRP A 167 14.92 16.96 -5.28
C TRP A 167 14.67 17.73 -6.59
N GLU A 168 14.00 18.87 -6.50
CA GLU A 168 14.01 19.87 -7.58
C GLU A 168 15.29 20.72 -7.47
N TYR A 169 15.90 21.02 -8.62
CA TYR A 169 17.10 21.85 -8.74
C TYR A 169 16.74 23.28 -9.16
#